data_AF-A0A916SMA6-F1
#
_entry.id   AF-A0A916SMA6-F1
#
_cell.length_a   1.000
_cell.length_b   1.000
_cell.length_c   1.000
_cell.angle_alpha   90.00
_cell.angle_beta   90.00
_cell.angle_gamma   90.00
#
_symmetry.space_group_name_H-M   'P 1'
#
loop_
_entity.id
_entity.type
_entity.pdbx_description
1 polymer ?
#
loop_
_entity_poly.entity_id
_entity_poly.type
_entity_poly.pdbx_seq_one_letter_code
_entity_poly.pdbx_strand_id
1 'polypeptide(L)'
;MGTFYYGDARYPIKLDDRTLAHLKIVILTKLRRNECFAFSWAKKSIDGSGHGTVWIHPALAFHFEFLGSKEIPINLAWLESMSECANRALGLSIGDEPRPPAAEGDVDAAPRKADPRADKEPIPELLPQDAVFA
;
A
#
# COMPACT_ATOMS: atom_id res chain seq x y z
N MET A 1 11.73 9.91 0.37
CA MET A 1 12.57 9.41 -0.74
C MET A 1 13.74 8.71 -0.10
N GLY A 2 13.98 7.44 -0.40
CA GLY A 2 15.01 6.64 0.24
C GLY A 2 16.01 6.13 -0.80
N THR A 3 17.19 5.75 -0.32
CA THR A 3 18.27 5.28 -1.18
C THR A 3 18.68 3.87 -0.76
N PHE A 4 18.65 2.96 -1.71
CA PHE A 4 19.21 1.61 -1.57
C PHE A 4 20.61 1.60 -2.19
N TYR A 5 21.60 1.17 -1.43
CA TYR A 5 22.97 0.99 -1.90
C TYR A 5 23.33 -0.49 -1.90
N TYR A 6 23.93 -0.92 -3.01
CA TYR A 6 24.40 -2.27 -3.18
C TYR A 6 25.92 -2.33 -3.36
N GLY A 7 26.59 -3.16 -2.54
CA GLY A 7 28.04 -3.31 -2.55
C GLY A 7 28.77 -2.10 -1.97
N ASP A 8 29.83 -1.64 -2.63
CA ASP A 8 30.71 -0.53 -2.23
C ASP A 8 30.04 0.87 -2.42
N ALA A 9 28.73 0.96 -2.21
CA ALA A 9 27.92 2.17 -2.35
C ALA A 9 27.97 2.89 -3.72
N ARG A 10 28.57 2.27 -4.75
CA ARG A 10 28.75 2.87 -6.09
C ARG A 10 27.46 3.04 -6.88
N TYR A 11 26.41 2.32 -6.51
CA TYR A 11 25.14 2.31 -7.23
C TYR A 11 23.98 2.69 -6.30
N PRO A 12 23.74 3.99 -6.07
CA PRO A 12 22.59 4.47 -5.33
C PRO A 12 21.32 4.27 -6.18
N ILE A 13 20.35 3.53 -5.64
CA ILE A 13 19.04 3.31 -6.24
C ILE A 13 18.02 4.11 -5.44
N LYS A 14 17.51 5.19 -6.02
CA LYS A 14 16.50 6.05 -5.39
C LYS A 14 15.11 5.45 -5.55
N LEU A 15 14.42 5.23 -4.44
CA LEU A 15 13.08 4.68 -4.38
C LEU A 15 12.20 5.52 -3.43
N ASP A 16 10.89 5.37 -3.53
CA ASP A 16 10.00 5.92 -2.52
C ASP A 16 10.22 5.20 -1.19
N ASP A 17 10.10 5.92 -0.06
CA ASP A 17 10.34 5.36 1.28
C ASP A 17 9.46 4.14 1.54
N ARG A 18 8.21 4.22 1.07
CA ARG A 18 7.24 3.12 1.18
C ARG A 18 7.76 1.88 0.47
N THR A 19 8.14 2.00 -0.80
CA THR A 19 8.71 0.90 -1.58
C THR A 19 9.99 0.36 -0.94
N LEU A 20 10.88 1.24 -0.48
CA LEU A 20 12.15 0.86 0.15
C LEU A 20 11.93 0.07 1.46
N ALA A 21 10.91 0.42 2.25
CA ALA A 21 10.59 -0.29 3.48
C ALA A 21 10.13 -1.72 3.22
N HIS A 22 9.26 -1.93 2.22
CA HIS A 22 8.81 -3.27 1.86
C HIS A 22 9.95 -4.07 1.22
N LEU A 23 10.72 -3.45 0.34
CA LEU A 23 11.90 -4.05 -0.29
C LEU A 23 12.90 -4.53 0.76
N LYS A 24 13.19 -3.72 1.78
CA LYS A 24 14.07 -4.10 2.90
C LYS A 24 13.60 -5.38 3.58
N ILE A 25 12.30 -5.52 3.85
CA ILE A 25 11.75 -6.72 4.51
C ILE A 25 11.93 -7.96 3.62
N VAL A 26 11.60 -7.87 2.34
CA VAL A 26 11.74 -9.00 1.39
C VAL A 26 13.21 -9.39 1.27
N ILE A 27 14.10 -8.44 0.96
CA ILE A 27 15.54 -8.70 0.79
C ILE A 27 16.10 -9.37 2.04
N LEU A 28 15.88 -8.80 3.23
CA LEU A 28 16.38 -9.38 4.49
C LEU A 28 15.83 -10.79 4.73
N THR A 29 14.58 -11.05 4.37
CA THR A 29 13.97 -12.38 4.51
C THR A 29 14.66 -13.42 3.62
N LYS A 30 14.98 -13.07 2.35
CA LYS A 30 15.67 -13.98 1.43
C LYS A 30 17.13 -14.20 1.80
N LEU A 31 17.81 -13.12 2.20
CA LEU A 31 19.21 -13.20 2.62
C LEU A 31 19.39 -14.09 3.86
N ARG A 32 18.42 -14.08 4.79
CA ARG A 32 18.41 -15.01 5.95
C ARG A 32 18.28 -16.48 5.55
N ARG A 33 17.71 -16.77 4.39
CA ARG A 33 17.63 -18.12 3.80
C ARG A 33 18.84 -18.45 2.92
N ASN A 34 19.81 -17.53 2.85
CA ASN A 34 20.99 -17.64 2.00
C ASN A 34 20.65 -17.79 0.50
N GLU A 35 19.53 -17.21 0.08
CA GLU A 35 19.05 -17.24 -1.30
C GLU A 35 19.61 -16.06 -2.10
N CYS A 36 20.10 -16.35 -3.31
CA CYS A 36 20.49 -15.35 -4.29
C CYS A 36 19.32 -15.07 -5.25
N PHE A 37 19.14 -13.82 -5.64
CA PHE A 37 18.06 -13.43 -6.54
C PHE A 37 18.40 -12.18 -7.34
N ALA A 38 17.78 -12.01 -8.50
CA ALA A 38 17.84 -10.76 -9.26
C ALA A 38 16.82 -9.76 -8.70
N PHE A 39 17.19 -8.49 -8.66
CA PHE A 39 16.29 -7.37 -8.35
C PHE A 39 16.26 -6.40 -9.52
N SER A 40 15.07 -6.14 -10.02
CA SER A 40 14.80 -5.29 -11.17
C SER A 40 13.89 -4.13 -10.76
N TRP A 41 14.21 -2.92 -11.24
CA TRP A 41 13.40 -1.73 -11.02
C TRP A 41 13.31 -0.88 -12.28
N ALA A 42 12.21 -0.15 -12.43
CA ALA A 42 12.08 0.86 -13.47
C ALA A 42 12.84 2.13 -13.06
N LYS A 43 13.66 2.66 -13.96
CA LYS A 43 14.26 3.99 -13.79
C LYS A 43 13.23 5.04 -14.21
N LYS A 44 13.03 6.05 -13.35
CA LYS A 44 12.14 7.17 -13.65
C LYS A 44 12.77 8.01 -14.78
N SER A 45 11.96 8.50 -15.71
CA SER A 45 12.41 9.14 -16.97
C SER A 45 13.45 10.26 -16.85
N ILE A 46 13.59 10.86 -15.66
CA ILE A 46 14.57 11.93 -15.39
C ILE A 46 16.03 11.45 -15.57
N ASP A 47 16.31 10.16 -15.33
CA ASP A 47 17.65 9.57 -15.45
C ASP A 47 17.80 8.69 -16.72
N GLY A 48 16.87 8.82 -17.68
CA GLY A 48 16.76 7.97 -18.86
C GLY A 48 15.74 6.85 -18.66
N SER A 49 14.80 6.75 -19.60
CA SER A 49 13.80 5.68 -19.62
C SER A 49 14.49 4.31 -19.73
N GLY A 50 14.29 3.43 -18.76
CA GLY A 50 14.87 2.09 -18.79
C GLY A 50 14.54 1.27 -17.54
N HIS A 51 15.08 0.06 -17.48
CA HIS A 51 15.06 -0.79 -16.28
C HIS A 51 16.50 -1.02 -15.82
N GLY A 52 16.71 -1.06 -14.51
CA GLY A 52 17.94 -1.54 -13.90
C GLY A 52 17.70 -2.93 -13.33
N THR A 53 18.70 -3.81 -13.44
CA THR A 53 18.70 -5.12 -12.79
C THR A 53 20.04 -5.33 -12.09
N VAL A 54 19.99 -5.78 -10.84
CA VAL A 54 21.17 -6.19 -10.06
C VAL A 54 20.98 -7.59 -9.51
N TRP A 55 22.05 -8.38 -9.51
CA TRP A 55 22.06 -9.65 -8.80
C TRP A 55 22.37 -9.39 -7.33
N ILE A 56 21.60 -9.97 -6.40
CA ILE A 56 21.76 -9.83 -4.95
C ILE A 56 22.32 -11.13 -4.36
N HIS A 57 23.40 -11.02 -3.57
CA HIS A 57 24.07 -12.14 -2.92
C HIS A 57 24.33 -11.85 -1.43
N PRO A 58 24.12 -12.81 -0.51
CA PRO A 58 24.26 -12.61 0.94
C PRO A 58 25.66 -12.22 1.43
N ALA A 59 26.70 -12.54 0.66
CA ALA A 59 28.08 -12.16 0.98
C ALA A 59 28.44 -10.68 0.70
N LEU A 60 27.50 -9.87 0.20
CA LEU A 60 27.73 -8.45 -0.11
C LEU A 60 27.05 -7.55 0.92
N ALA A 61 27.62 -6.37 1.13
CA ALA A 61 27.03 -5.37 2.02
C ALA A 61 25.84 -4.65 1.33
N PHE A 62 24.82 -4.35 2.14
CA PHE A 62 23.63 -3.62 1.73
C PHE A 62 23.39 -2.48 2.70
N HIS A 63 23.05 -1.30 2.18
CA HIS A 63 22.67 -0.16 2.99
C HIS A 63 21.33 0.40 2.54
N PHE A 64 20.44 0.64 3.52
CA PHE A 64 19.12 1.22 3.30
C PHE A 64 19.06 2.54 4.05
N GLU A 65 19.00 3.64 3.29
CA GLU A 65 18.95 4.99 3.82
C GLU A 65 17.53 5.56 3.64
N PHE A 66 16.94 6.03 4.73
CA PHE A 66 15.62 6.68 4.73
C PHE A 66 15.80 8.14 5.14
N LEU A 67 15.33 9.08 4.32
CA LEU A 67 15.45 10.52 4.59
C LEU A 67 14.45 11.03 5.66
N GLY A 68 13.50 10.21 6.10
CA GLY A 68 12.47 10.60 7.08
C GLY A 68 12.40 9.68 8.29
N SER A 69 12.09 10.25 9.47
CA SER A 69 11.90 9.51 10.74
C SER A 69 10.48 8.98 10.94
N LYS A 70 9.60 9.08 9.94
CA LYS A 70 8.21 8.65 10.07
C LYS A 70 8.12 7.13 9.93
N GLU A 71 7.33 6.49 10.79
CA GLU A 71 6.98 5.08 10.61
C GLU A 71 6.24 4.88 9.28
N ILE A 72 6.74 3.94 8.49
CA ILE A 72 6.20 3.64 7.16
C ILE A 72 5.23 2.47 7.31
N PRO A 73 3.93 2.66 7.02
CA PRO A 73 2.95 1.58 7.14
C PRO A 73 3.24 0.47 6.12
N ILE A 74 3.27 -0.76 6.61
CA ILE A 74 3.56 -1.96 5.80
C ILE A 74 2.26 -2.59 5.33
N ASN A 75 2.18 -2.87 4.03
CA ASN A 75 1.12 -3.60 3.37
C ASN A 75 1.56 -5.05 3.15
N LEU A 76 0.92 -5.97 3.89
CA LEU A 76 1.27 -7.39 3.86
C LEU A 76 0.98 -8.04 2.51
N ALA A 77 -0.12 -7.67 1.84
CA ALA A 77 -0.46 -8.20 0.52
C ALA A 77 0.60 -7.82 -0.53
N TRP A 78 1.16 -6.61 -0.40
CA TRP A 78 2.26 -6.19 -1.27
C TRP A 78 3.55 -6.96 -0.99
N LEU A 79 3.86 -7.20 0.30
CA LEU A 79 5.02 -7.99 0.70
C LEU A 79 4.96 -9.43 0.17
N GLU A 80 3.79 -10.05 0.26
CA GLU A 80 3.55 -11.39 -0.27
C GLU A 80 3.75 -11.43 -1.79
N SER A 81 3.14 -10.50 -2.52
CA SER A 81 3.32 -10.37 -3.97
C SER A 81 4.80 -10.16 -4.37
N MET A 82 5.53 -9.31 -3.63
CA MET A 82 6.97 -9.10 -3.87
C MET A 82 7.79 -10.35 -3.55
N SER A 83 7.49 -11.04 -2.45
CA SER A 83 8.14 -12.29 -2.06
C SER A 83 7.95 -13.38 -3.11
N GLU A 84 6.73 -13.54 -3.62
CA GLU A 84 6.40 -14.44 -4.72
C GLU A 84 7.17 -14.07 -5.99
N CYS A 85 7.16 -12.80 -6.39
CA CYS A 85 7.92 -12.34 -7.57
C CYS A 85 9.41 -12.64 -7.42
N ALA A 86 9.98 -12.42 -6.24
CA ALA A 86 11.38 -12.69 -5.98
C ALA A 86 11.74 -14.18 -6.11
N ASN A 87 10.78 -15.11 -5.98
CA ASN A 87 11.00 -16.54 -6.16
C ASN A 87 10.94 -16.98 -7.63
N ARG A 88 10.55 -16.09 -8.55
CA ARG A 88 10.43 -16.40 -9.99
C ARG A 88 11.76 -16.17 -10.70
N ALA A 89 11.92 -16.80 -11.87
CA ALA A 89 13.12 -16.68 -12.70
C ALA A 89 13.42 -15.24 -13.15
N LEU A 90 12.39 -14.38 -13.24
CA LEU A 90 12.56 -12.97 -13.62
C LEU A 90 13.14 -12.09 -12.48
N GLY A 91 13.18 -12.61 -11.25
CA GLY A 91 13.62 -11.89 -10.07
C GLY A 91 12.56 -10.96 -9.46
N LEU A 92 12.95 -10.32 -8.36
CA LEU A 92 12.14 -9.35 -7.64
C LEU A 92 11.92 -8.11 -8.51
N SER A 93 10.66 -7.78 -8.80
CA SER A 93 10.28 -6.57 -9.52
C SER A 93 9.44 -5.68 -8.62
N ILE A 94 9.66 -4.37 -8.69
CA ILE A 94 8.81 -3.38 -8.01
C ILE A 94 7.51 -3.25 -8.82
N GLY A 95 6.44 -3.90 -8.37
CA GLY A 95 5.10 -3.71 -8.90
C GLY A 95 4.34 -2.57 -8.21
N ASP A 96 3.19 -2.19 -8.76
CA ASP A 96 2.29 -1.23 -8.14
C ASP A 96 1.76 -1.77 -6.80
N GLU A 97 1.56 -0.86 -5.82
CA GLU A 97 1.00 -1.23 -4.52
C GLU A 97 -0.45 -1.74 -4.70
N PRO A 98 -0.76 -2.99 -4.34
CA PRO A 98 -2.12 -3.48 -4.36
C PRO A 98 -2.92 -2.72 -3.29
N ARG A 99 -4.11 -2.25 -3.69
CA ARG A 99 -5.07 -1.68 -2.74
C ARG A 99 -5.30 -2.74 -1.65
N PRO A 100 -5.05 -2.44 -0.36
CA PRO A 100 -5.37 -3.38 0.70
C PRO A 100 -6.85 -3.73 0.57
N PRO A 101 -7.25 -5.00 0.78
CA PRO A 101 -8.66 -5.36 0.75
C PRO A 101 -9.35 -4.40 1.72
N ALA A 102 -10.28 -3.61 1.19
CA ALA A 102 -11.14 -2.80 2.03
C ALA A 102 -11.72 -3.76 3.06
N ALA A 103 -11.59 -3.45 4.36
CA ALA A 103 -12.21 -4.23 5.40
C ALA A 103 -13.67 -4.46 4.98
N GLU A 104 -14.01 -5.72 4.67
CA GLU A 104 -15.37 -6.12 4.36
C GLU A 104 -16.20 -5.84 5.61
N GLY A 105 -16.95 -4.74 5.55
CA GLY A 105 -17.66 -4.18 6.69
C GLY A 105 -18.58 -3.03 6.28
N ASP A 106 -19.14 -3.09 5.08
CA ASP A 106 -20.43 -2.45 4.76
C ASP A 106 -21.15 -3.27 3.70
N VAL A 107 -21.62 -4.45 4.12
CA VAL A 107 -22.52 -5.32 3.37
C VAL A 107 -23.80 -5.46 4.16
N ASP A 108 -24.63 -4.41 4.24
CA ASP A 108 -26.10 -4.50 4.04
C ASP A 108 -26.76 -3.11 4.15
N ALA A 109 -26.70 -2.32 3.09
CA ALA A 109 -27.66 -1.23 2.86
C ALA A 109 -28.38 -1.50 1.53
N ALA A 110 -29.25 -2.51 1.54
CA ALA A 110 -30.20 -2.75 0.47
C ALA A 110 -31.01 -1.47 0.14
N PRO A 111 -31.29 -1.17 -1.14
CA PRO A 111 -32.15 -0.04 -1.49
C PRO A 111 -33.59 -0.41 -1.13
N ARG A 112 -34.12 0.19 -0.06
CA ARG A 112 -35.57 0.15 0.21
C ARG A 112 -36.27 0.79 -0.98
N LYS A 113 -36.96 -0.02 -1.77
CA LYS A 113 -37.88 0.45 -2.80
C LYS A 113 -38.90 1.38 -2.12
N ALA A 114 -39.01 2.61 -2.62
CA ALA A 114 -40.11 3.50 -2.30
C ALA A 114 -41.40 2.85 -2.83
N ASP A 115 -42.27 2.47 -1.90
CA ASP A 115 -43.61 1.98 -2.23
C ASP A 115 -44.50 3.19 -2.55
N PRO A 116 -45.09 3.30 -3.76
CA PRO A 116 -45.92 4.44 -4.13
C PRO A 116 -47.39 4.04 -4.10
N ARG A 117 -48.08 4.27 -2.97
CA ARG A 117 -49.55 4.48 -2.88
C ARG A 117 -50.01 4.48 -1.42
N ALA A 118 -50.37 5.66 -0.91
CA ALA A 118 -51.53 5.82 -0.02
C ALA A 118 -51.91 7.30 -0.02
N ASP A 119 -53.05 7.58 -0.65
CA ASP A 119 -53.71 8.87 -0.76
C ASP A 119 -54.23 9.40 0.60
N LYS A 120 -54.37 10.73 0.66
CA LYS A 120 -55.44 11.56 1.29
C LYS A 120 -55.93 11.17 2.70
N GLU A 121 -56.07 12.08 3.67
CA GLU A 121 -56.87 13.32 3.65
C GLU A 121 -56.59 14.14 4.94
N PRO A 122 -56.91 15.45 5.02
CA PRO A 122 -56.46 16.34 6.10
C PRO A 122 -57.57 16.79 7.10
N ILE A 123 -57.13 17.58 8.09
CA ILE A 123 -57.82 18.52 9.04
C ILE A 123 -58.65 17.94 10.22
N PRO A 124 -58.96 18.71 11.31
CA PRO A 124 -58.41 19.98 11.82
C PRO A 124 -58.25 20.08 13.39
N GLU A 125 -57.73 21.23 13.84
CA GLU A 125 -58.16 22.00 15.04
C GLU A 125 -57.93 21.49 16.49
N LEU A 126 -57.07 22.20 17.24
CA LEU A 126 -57.44 23.16 18.33
C LEU A 126 -56.28 23.34 19.35
N LEU A 127 -55.56 24.47 19.18
CA LEU A 127 -55.25 25.54 20.17
C LEU A 127 -54.73 25.20 21.61
N PRO A 128 -54.11 26.18 22.31
CA PRO A 128 -52.77 26.10 22.84
C PRO A 128 -52.77 25.86 24.37
N GLN A 129 -51.62 25.47 24.93
CA GLN A 129 -51.41 25.56 26.38
C GLN A 129 -50.33 26.59 26.68
N ASP A 130 -50.76 27.85 26.72
CA ASP A 130 -50.14 28.85 27.61
C ASP A 130 -50.87 28.78 28.95
N ALA A 131 -50.17 28.35 30.00
CA ALA A 131 -50.48 28.73 31.39
C ALA A 131 -49.27 28.45 32.28
N VAL A 132 -48.47 29.49 32.43
CA VAL A 132 -47.53 29.69 33.54
C VAL A 132 -48.31 30.21 34.76
N PHE A 133 -47.82 29.92 35.96
CA PHE A 133 -48.17 30.52 37.26
C PHE A 133 -49.55 30.20 37.87
N ALA A 134 -49.56 29.35 38.91
CA ALA A 134 -49.64 29.75 40.33
C ALA A 134 -49.95 28.53 41.20
#